data_AF-J9ELE0-F1
#
_entry.id   AF-J9ELE0-F1
#
_cell.length_a   1.000
_cell.length_b   1.000
_cell.length_c   1.000
_cell.angle_alpha   90.00
_cell.angle_beta   90.00
_cell.angle_gamma   90.00
#
_symmetry.space_group_name_H-M   'P 1'
#
loop_
_entity.id
_entity.type
_entity.pdbx_description
1 polymer ?
#
loop_
_entity_poly.entity_id
_entity_poly.type
_entity_poly.pdbx_seq_one_letter_code
_entity_poly.pdbx_strand_id
1 'polypeptide(L)'
;MPLDYSKWKTIEVSDDEDDTHPNIDTPSLFRWRHQARLERMAERKQEKEKLMEGKSIVEKRILVYLVHMVLVVFTYLLVPFPIVYTTKWPIFGHCVVQLTLSYFFGIICALLAELPALNLERIIFQHGHKNTAVQLVKDCGLQQSKTADIG
;
A
#
# COMPACT_ATOMS: atom_id res chain seq x y z
N MET A 1 36.42 -9.62 19.21
CA MET A 1 34.99 -9.29 19.36
C MET A 1 34.24 -10.54 19.78
N PRO A 2 33.48 -10.53 20.89
CA PRO A 2 32.70 -11.69 21.31
C PRO A 2 31.62 -12.02 20.27
N LEU A 3 31.40 -13.30 20.00
CA LEU A 3 30.31 -13.76 19.13
C LEU A 3 28.98 -13.61 19.87
N ASP A 4 28.04 -12.85 19.30
CA ASP A 4 26.69 -12.67 19.86
C ASP A 4 25.69 -13.64 19.22
N TYR A 5 25.07 -14.46 20.06
CA TYR A 5 24.04 -15.44 19.69
C TYR A 5 22.62 -14.98 20.07
N SER A 6 22.43 -13.71 20.43
CA SER A 6 21.13 -13.12 20.85
C SER A 6 19.98 -13.42 19.89
N LYS A 7 20.25 -13.51 18.59
CA LYS A 7 19.27 -13.85 17.55
C LYS A 7 18.62 -15.22 17.71
N TRP A 8 19.28 -16.19 18.33
CA TRP A 8 18.78 -17.56 18.49
C TRP A 8 18.08 -17.81 19.84
N LYS A 9 18.06 -16.81 20.73
CA LYS A 9 17.43 -16.94 22.05
C LYS A 9 15.90 -16.95 22.01
N THR A 10 15.29 -16.43 20.95
CA THR A 10 13.83 -16.26 20.82
C THR A 10 13.29 -17.03 19.61
N ILE A 11 13.73 -18.27 19.45
CA ILE A 11 13.18 -19.16 18.43
C ILE A 11 11.97 -19.88 19.06
N GLU A 12 10.79 -19.67 18.47
CA GLU A 12 9.56 -20.38 18.88
C GLU A 12 9.37 -21.62 18.00
N VAL A 13 9.46 -22.81 18.58
CA VAL A 13 9.17 -24.10 17.92
C VAL A 13 7.78 -24.57 18.34
N SER A 14 6.92 -24.90 17.37
CA SER A 14 5.52 -25.28 17.65
C SER A 14 5.34 -26.75 18.05
N ASP A 15 6.32 -27.59 17.75
CA ASP A 15 6.36 -29.05 17.89
C ASP A 15 7.49 -29.46 18.86
N ASP A 16 7.60 -28.71 19.96
CA ASP A 16 8.63 -28.92 20.97
C ASP A 16 8.17 -29.98 21.97
N GLU A 17 8.74 -31.18 21.85
CA GLU A 17 8.39 -32.38 22.64
C GLU A 17 8.83 -32.27 24.12
N ASP A 18 9.76 -31.37 24.44
CA ASP A 18 10.21 -31.14 25.82
C ASP A 18 9.23 -30.27 26.63
N ASP A 19 8.34 -29.52 25.97
CA ASP A 19 7.36 -28.60 26.56
C ASP A 19 5.96 -29.25 26.76
N THR A 20 5.95 -30.42 27.40
CA THR A 20 4.74 -31.23 27.65
C THR A 20 4.33 -31.24 29.12
N HIS A 21 3.03 -31.39 29.40
CA HIS A 21 2.48 -31.47 30.76
C HIS A 21 1.74 -32.81 30.94
N PRO A 22 1.87 -33.52 32.07
CA PRO A 22 1.31 -34.87 32.29
C PRO A 22 -0.20 -35.02 32.06
N ASN A 23 -0.94 -33.91 32.03
CA ASN A 23 -2.40 -33.88 31.98
C ASN A 23 -2.96 -33.21 30.72
N ILE A 24 -2.14 -32.94 29.70
CA ILE A 24 -2.56 -32.32 28.43
C ILE A 24 -2.13 -33.18 27.25
N ASP A 25 -3.07 -33.44 26.32
CA ASP A 25 -2.79 -34.21 25.10
C ASP A 25 -1.89 -33.43 24.14
N THR A 26 -0.65 -33.91 23.99
CA THR A 26 0.38 -33.35 23.11
C THR A 26 -0.07 -33.06 21.67
N PRO A 27 -0.83 -33.93 20.95
CA PRO A 27 -1.21 -33.64 19.56
C PRO A 27 -2.21 -32.48 19.42
N SER A 28 -3.06 -32.25 20.43
CA SER A 28 -4.02 -31.14 20.41
C SER A 28 -3.35 -29.80 20.72
N LEU A 29 -2.37 -29.82 21.62
CA LEU A 29 -1.58 -28.67 22.05
C LEU A 29 -0.69 -28.12 20.92
N PHE A 30 0.00 -28.99 20.17
CA PHE A 30 0.81 -28.57 19.01
C PHE A 30 -0.04 -27.92 17.91
N ARG A 31 -1.21 -28.50 17.62
CA ARG A 31 -2.18 -27.92 16.68
C ARG A 31 -2.62 -26.53 17.13
N TRP A 32 -2.92 -26.36 18.42
CA TRP A 32 -3.36 -25.08 18.96
C TRP A 32 -2.24 -24.03 18.94
N ARG A 33 -1.01 -24.38 19.32
CA ARG A 33 0.18 -23.50 19.23
C ARG A 33 0.45 -23.09 17.78
N HIS A 34 0.35 -24.01 16.83
CA HIS A 34 0.51 -23.72 15.41
C HIS A 34 -0.55 -22.73 14.92
N GLN A 35 -1.81 -22.96 15.26
CA GLN A 35 -2.92 -22.09 14.88
C GLN A 35 -2.76 -20.68 15.47
N ALA A 36 -2.43 -20.57 16.76
CA ALA A 36 -2.18 -19.30 17.42
C ALA A 36 -0.99 -18.55 16.79
N ARG A 37 0.03 -19.26 16.30
CA ARG A 37 1.15 -18.65 15.56
C ARG A 37 0.72 -18.12 14.20
N LEU A 38 -0.09 -18.88 13.44
CA LEU A 38 -0.62 -18.45 12.15
C LEU A 38 -1.49 -17.20 12.30
N GLU A 39 -2.34 -17.17 13.32
CA GLU A 39 -3.18 -16.02 13.65
C GLU A 39 -2.33 -14.78 13.97
N ARG A 40 -1.36 -14.88 14.89
CA ARG A 40 -0.40 -13.79 15.18
C ARG A 40 0.40 -13.33 13.95
N MET A 41 0.73 -14.24 13.05
CA MET A 41 1.43 -13.90 11.80
C MET A 41 0.52 -13.17 10.82
N ALA A 42 -0.75 -13.59 10.73
CA ALA A 42 -1.76 -12.95 9.89
C ALA A 42 -2.09 -11.54 10.41
N GLU A 43 -2.31 -11.38 11.72
CA GLU A 43 -2.55 -10.08 12.36
C GLU A 43 -1.38 -9.11 12.13
N ARG A 44 -0.14 -9.55 12.43
CA ARG A 44 1.06 -8.73 12.18
C ARG A 44 1.24 -8.37 10.72
N LYS A 45 0.85 -9.25 9.80
CA LYS A 45 0.90 -8.95 8.36
C LYS A 45 -0.11 -7.88 7.99
N GLN A 46 -1.36 -7.99 8.47
CA GLN A 46 -2.40 -6.99 8.24
C GLN A 46 -2.05 -5.63 8.86
N GLU A 47 -1.51 -5.61 10.07
CA GLU A 47 -1.07 -4.38 10.73
C GLU A 47 0.04 -3.69 9.93
N LYS A 48 1.06 -4.45 9.49
CA LYS A 48 2.13 -3.92 8.64
C LYS A 48 1.61 -3.35 7.34
N GLU A 49 0.66 -4.02 6.70
CA GLU A 49 0.05 -3.54 5.45
C GLU A 49 -0.69 -2.21 5.66
N LYS A 50 -1.51 -2.10 6.71
CA LYS A 50 -2.19 -0.85 7.07
C LYS A 50 -1.21 0.29 7.38
N LEU A 51 -0.12 -0.02 8.10
CA LEU A 51 0.93 0.96 8.40
C LEU A 51 1.67 1.41 7.14
N MET A 52 1.99 0.49 6.23
CA MET A 52 2.63 0.81 4.95
C MET A 52 1.73 1.65 4.06
N GLU A 53 0.45 1.33 3.99
CA GLU A 53 -0.55 2.12 3.26
C GLU A 53 -0.63 3.54 3.82
N GLY A 54 -0.79 3.68 5.14
CA GLY A 54 -0.81 4.98 5.82
C GLY A 54 0.44 5.81 5.57
N LYS A 55 1.63 5.19 5.64
CA LYS A 55 2.91 5.84 5.33
C LYS A 55 2.95 6.35 3.90
N SER A 56 2.52 5.55 2.92
CA SER A 56 2.53 5.93 1.51
C SER A 56 1.61 7.13 1.22
N ILE A 57 0.48 7.25 1.92
CA ILE A 57 -0.44 8.38 1.77
C ILE A 57 0.21 9.66 2.32
N VAL A 58 0.84 9.59 3.49
CA VAL A 58 1.52 10.72 4.11
C VAL A 58 2.69 11.20 3.24
N GLU A 59 3.50 10.28 2.72
CA GLU A 59 4.62 10.59 1.82
C GLU A 59 4.14 11.31 0.55
N LYS A 60 3.06 10.82 -0.08
CA LYS A 60 2.46 11.48 -1.25
C LYS A 60 1.99 12.90 -0.95
N ARG A 61 1.33 13.12 0.20
CA ARG A 61 0.87 14.47 0.61
C ARG A 61 2.04 15.44 0.77
N ILE A 62 3.11 15.02 1.46
CA ILE A 62 4.30 15.86 1.68
C ILE A 62 4.95 16.23 0.35
N LEU A 63 5.05 15.30 -0.60
CA LEU A 63 5.62 15.56 -1.92
C LEU A 63 4.85 16.63 -2.70
N VAL A 64 3.51 16.59 -2.67
CA VAL A 64 2.67 17.61 -3.33
C VAL A 64 2.90 18.99 -2.71
N TYR A 65 2.94 19.10 -1.38
CA TYR A 65 3.21 20.38 -0.70
C TYR A 65 4.60 20.92 -1.01
N LEU A 66 5.61 20.06 -1.04
CA LEU A 66 6.99 20.44 -1.34
C LEU A 66 7.11 21.00 -2.76
N VAL A 67 6.55 20.30 -3.76
CA VAL A 67 6.60 20.73 -5.17
C VAL A 67 5.84 22.05 -5.35
N HIS A 68 4.65 22.18 -4.76
CA HIS A 68 3.86 23.42 -4.84
C HIS A 68 4.58 24.62 -4.20
N MET A 69 5.15 24.45 -3.01
CA MET A 69 5.86 25.52 -2.30
C MET A 69 7.10 25.99 -3.05
N VAL A 70 7.89 25.09 -3.65
CA VAL A 70 9.09 25.48 -4.42
C VAL A 70 8.70 26.31 -5.66
N LEU A 71 7.63 25.94 -6.36
CA LEU A 71 7.15 26.69 -7.53
C LEU A 71 6.63 28.07 -7.14
N VAL A 72 5.90 28.18 -6.02
CA VAL A 72 5.43 29.46 -5.48
C VAL A 72 6.63 30.34 -5.11
N VAL A 73 7.63 29.81 -4.42
CA VAL A 73 8.87 30.55 -4.08
C VAL A 73 9.64 30.98 -5.34
N PHE A 74 9.71 30.13 -6.36
CA PHE A 74 10.36 30.44 -7.63
C PHE A 74 9.73 31.66 -8.33
N THR A 75 8.39 31.82 -8.26
CA THR A 75 7.74 33.03 -8.82
C THR A 75 8.23 34.31 -8.14
N TYR A 76 8.53 34.28 -6.84
CA TYR A 76 9.06 35.44 -6.13
C TYR A 76 10.54 35.73 -6.43
N LEU A 77 11.33 34.71 -6.79
CA LEU A 77 12.75 34.87 -7.15
C LEU A 77 12.96 35.50 -8.54
N LEU A 78 12.01 35.32 -9.46
CA LEU A 78 12.02 35.94 -10.79
C LEU A 78 11.74 37.46 -10.74
N VAL A 79 11.24 37.98 -9.63
CA VAL A 79 10.97 39.41 -9.45
C VAL A 79 12.25 40.10 -8.97
N PRO A 80 12.79 41.08 -9.72
CA PRO A 80 13.99 41.79 -9.32
C PRO A 80 13.72 42.65 -8.06
N PHE A 81 14.57 42.47 -7.04
CA PHE A 81 14.57 43.32 -5.85
C PHE A 81 15.18 44.70 -6.17
N PRO A 82 14.68 45.82 -5.60
CA PRO A 82 13.57 45.98 -4.64
C PRO A 82 12.19 46.20 -5.28
N ILE A 83 11.14 45.62 -4.68
CA ILE A 83 9.78 45.72 -5.19
C ILE A 83 9.15 47.06 -4.76
N VAL A 84 9.24 48.08 -5.62
CA VAL A 84 8.64 49.41 -5.35
C VAL A 84 7.22 49.43 -5.87
N TYR A 85 6.24 49.31 -4.97
CA TYR A 85 4.82 49.33 -5.33
C TYR A 85 4.32 50.77 -5.45
N THR A 86 4.34 51.33 -6.67
CA THR A 86 3.75 52.64 -6.95
C THR A 86 2.23 52.58 -7.08
N THR A 87 1.69 51.43 -7.50
CA THR A 87 0.26 51.17 -7.72
C THR A 87 -0.15 49.78 -7.23
N LYS A 88 -1.45 49.52 -7.09
CA LYS A 88 -2.00 48.22 -6.62
C LYS A 88 -2.01 47.11 -7.69
N TRP A 89 -1.92 47.49 -8.97
CA TRP A 89 -1.91 46.59 -10.13
C TRP A 89 -0.81 45.50 -10.13
N PRO A 90 0.46 45.78 -9.79
CA PRO A 90 1.51 44.76 -9.74
C PRO A 90 1.24 43.66 -8.69
N ILE A 91 0.64 44.01 -7.56
CA ILE A 91 0.28 43.05 -6.51
C ILE A 91 -0.85 42.14 -7.01
N PHE A 92 -1.86 42.74 -7.64
CA PHE A 92 -2.96 41.99 -8.23
C PHE A 92 -2.48 41.03 -9.32
N GLY A 93 -1.59 41.49 -10.21
CA GLY A 93 -0.97 40.66 -11.24
C GLY A 93 -0.21 39.47 -10.65
N HIS A 94 0.58 39.69 -9.59
CA HIS A 94 1.31 38.62 -8.93
C HIS A 94 0.37 37.58 -8.30
N CYS A 95 -0.69 38.02 -7.61
CA CYS A 95 -1.70 37.11 -7.05
C CYS A 95 -2.41 36.30 -8.14
N VAL A 96 -2.74 36.92 -9.28
CA VAL A 96 -3.38 36.21 -10.41
C VAL A 96 -2.45 35.17 -11.00
N VAL A 97 -1.18 35.50 -11.23
CA VAL A 97 -0.17 34.56 -11.77
C VAL A 97 0.11 33.41 -10.80
N GLN A 98 0.18 33.71 -9.51
CA GLN A 98 0.36 32.69 -8.47
C GLN A 98 -0.87 31.75 -8.37
N LEU A 99 -2.08 32.30 -8.46
CA LEU A 99 -3.32 31.53 -8.44
C LEU A 99 -3.42 30.62 -9.68
N THR A 100 -3.11 31.13 -10.87
CA THR A 100 -3.15 30.33 -12.10
C THR A 100 -2.11 29.21 -12.09
N LEU A 101 -0.88 29.48 -11.64
CA LEU A 101 0.14 28.44 -11.45
C LEU A 101 -0.31 27.38 -10.44
N SER A 102 -0.88 27.77 -9.30
CA SER A 102 -1.37 26.83 -8.29
C SER A 102 -2.44 25.87 -8.83
N TYR A 103 -3.39 26.41 -9.60
CA TYR A 103 -4.45 25.62 -10.24
C TYR A 103 -3.92 24.74 -11.36
N PHE A 104 -2.98 25.22 -12.18
CA PHE A 104 -2.38 24.43 -13.25
C PHE A 104 -1.67 23.18 -12.72
N PHE A 105 -0.83 23.35 -11.69
CA PHE A 105 -0.16 22.22 -11.05
C PHE A 105 -1.14 21.32 -10.27
N GLY A 106 -2.21 21.89 -9.69
CA GLY A 106 -3.29 21.11 -9.09
C GLY A 106 -4.00 20.20 -10.10
N ILE A 107 -4.31 20.71 -11.29
CA ILE A 107 -4.92 19.95 -12.38
C ILE A 107 -3.97 18.84 -12.88
N ILE A 108 -2.69 19.16 -13.08
CA ILE A 108 -1.70 18.14 -13.49
C ILE A 108 -1.60 17.03 -12.44
N CYS A 109 -1.57 17.38 -11.15
CA CYS A 109 -1.50 16.40 -10.07
C CYS A 109 -2.76 15.52 -10.01
N ALA A 110 -3.95 16.10 -10.22
CA ALA A 110 -5.20 15.36 -10.33
C ALA A 110 -5.20 14.39 -11.53
N LEU A 111 -4.80 14.86 -12.72
CA LEU A 111 -4.70 14.03 -13.92
C LEU A 111 -3.70 12.88 -13.77
N LEU A 112 -2.53 13.14 -13.17
CA LEU A 112 -1.53 12.11 -12.90
C LEU A 112 -1.98 11.07 -11.86
N ALA A 113 -2.92 11.41 -10.98
CA ALA A 113 -3.51 10.47 -10.02
C ALA A 113 -4.64 9.62 -10.65
N GLU A 114 -5.42 10.21 -11.55
CA GLU A 114 -6.57 9.53 -12.20
C GLU A 114 -6.16 8.56 -13.32
N LEU A 115 -5.13 8.88 -14.11
CA LEU A 115 -4.60 8.02 -15.19
C LEU A 115 -4.12 6.62 -14.73
N PRO A 116 -3.31 6.46 -13.66
CA PRO A 116 -2.92 5.14 -13.18
C PRO A 116 -4.08 4.38 -12.52
N ALA A 117 -5.05 5.08 -11.91
CA ALA A 117 -6.22 4.46 -11.28
C ALA A 117 -7.15 3.79 -12.31
N LEU A 118 -7.43 4.46 -13.44
CA LEU A 118 -8.23 3.90 -14.54
C LEU A 118 -7.55 2.70 -15.21
N ASN A 119 -6.22 2.70 -15.25
CA ASN A 119 -5.46 1.58 -15.80
C ASN A 119 -5.46 0.35 -14.87
N LEU A 120 -5.45 0.57 -13.54
CA LEU A 120 -5.61 -0.49 -12.53
C LEU A 120 -7.01 -1.13 -12.59
N GLU A 121 -8.06 -0.32 -12.73
CA GLU A 121 -9.43 -0.82 -12.87
C GLU A 121 -9.56 -1.78 -14.06
N ARG A 122 -9.00 -1.40 -15.22
CA ARG A 122 -8.98 -2.26 -16.41
C ARG A 122 -8.23 -3.57 -16.21
N ILE A 123 -7.09 -3.55 -15.52
CA ILE A 123 -6.28 -4.75 -15.23
C ILE A 123 -7.03 -5.67 -14.24
N ILE A 124 -7.63 -5.11 -13.20
CA ILE A 124 -8.37 -5.86 -12.17
C ILE A 124 -9.59 -6.55 -12.78
N PHE A 125 -10.40 -5.83 -13.59
CA PHE A 125 -11.56 -6.44 -14.27
C PHE A 125 -11.14 -7.49 -15.31
N GLN A 126 -10.00 -7.31 -16.00
CA GLN A 126 -9.47 -8.34 -16.89
C GLN A 126 -9.02 -9.60 -16.12
N HIS A 127 -8.40 -9.45 -14.95
CA HIS A 127 -8.01 -10.60 -14.11
C HIS A 127 -9.23 -11.30 -13.51
N GLY A 128 -10.25 -10.53 -13.10
CA GLY A 128 -11.53 -11.07 -12.61
C GLY A 128 -12.19 -11.97 -13.64
N HIS A 129 -12.36 -11.51 -14.89
CA HIS A 129 -12.94 -12.33 -15.95
C HIS A 129 -12.10 -13.57 -16.30
N LYS A 130 -10.76 -13.47 -16.30
CA LYS A 130 -9.88 -14.63 -16.55
C LYS A 130 -10.00 -15.66 -15.43
N ASN A 131 -10.01 -15.23 -14.17
CA ASN A 131 -10.14 -16.13 -13.03
C ASN A 131 -11.52 -16.82 -13.02
N THR A 132 -12.60 -16.09 -13.29
CA THR A 132 -13.95 -16.66 -13.41
C THR A 132 -14.03 -17.66 -14.57
N ALA A 133 -13.45 -17.35 -15.74
CA ALA A 133 -13.42 -18.27 -16.88
C ALA A 133 -12.59 -19.53 -16.61
N VAL A 134 -11.42 -19.39 -15.97
CA VAL A 134 -10.56 -20.51 -15.56
C VAL A 134 -11.26 -21.39 -14.53
N GLN A 135 -11.99 -20.81 -13.59
CA GLN A 135 -12.77 -21.55 -12.58
C GLN A 135 -13.93 -22.31 -13.22
N LEU A 136 -14.69 -21.67 -14.13
CA LEU A 136 -15.76 -22.29 -14.90
C LEU A 136 -15.28 -23.48 -15.75
N VAL A 137 -14.12 -23.36 -16.41
CA VAL A 137 -13.52 -24.46 -17.19
C VAL A 137 -13.11 -25.62 -16.28
N LYS A 138 -12.59 -25.32 -15.09
CA LYS A 138 -12.18 -26.34 -14.11
C LYS A 138 -13.38 -27.09 -13.53
N ASP A 139 -14.48 -26.38 -13.27
CA ASP A 139 -15.74 -26.96 -12.77
C ASP A 139 -16.43 -27.83 -13.84
N CYS A 140 -16.41 -27.41 -15.12
CA CYS A 140 -16.88 -28.23 -16.24
C CYS A 140 -16.04 -29.51 -16.42
N GLY A 141 -14.71 -29.42 -16.30
CA GLY A 141 -13.82 -30.59 -16.40
C GLY A 141 -14.01 -31.58 -15.24
N LEU A 142 -14.26 -31.09 -14.02
CA LEU A 142 -14.55 -31.93 -12.86
C LEU A 142 -15.91 -32.63 -12.99
N GLN A 143 -16.89 -31.96 -13.59
CA GLN A 143 -18.21 -32.51 -13.92
C GLN A 143 -18.12 -33.66 -14.94
N GLN A 144 -17.29 -33.52 -15.98
CA GLN A 144 -17.04 -34.56 -16.98
C GLN A 144 -16.36 -35.80 -16.39
N SER A 145 -15.39 -35.62 -15.47
CA SER A 145 -14.78 -36.74 -14.76
C SER A 145 -15.78 -37.49 -13.89
N LYS A 146 -16.65 -36.76 -13.17
CA LYS A 146 -17.64 -37.36 -12.28
C LYS A 146 -18.78 -38.09 -13.01
N THR A 147 -19.04 -37.78 -14.27
CA THR A 147 -20.04 -38.47 -15.11
C THR A 147 -19.47 -39.66 -15.88
N ALA A 148 -18.15 -39.73 -16.08
CA ALA A 148 -17.48 -40.88 -16.71
C ALA A 148 -17.29 -42.08 -15.74
N ASP A 149 -17.23 -41.84 -14.43
CA ASP A 149 -17.05 -42.89 -13.40
C ASP A 149 -18.36 -43.59 -12.95
N ILE A 150 -19.51 -43.29 -13.57
CA ILE A 150 -20.82 -43.87 -13.21
C ILE A 150 -21.36 -44.81 -14.33
N GLY A 151 -20.54 -45.10 -15.35
CA GLY A 151 -20.86 -46.02 -16.46
C GLY A 151 -20.27 -47.41 -16.29
#